data_AF-A0AA39VR54-F1
#
_entry.id   AF-A0AA39VR54-F1
#
_cell.length_a   1.000
_cell.length_b   1.000
_cell.length_c   1.000
_cell.angle_alpha   90.00
_cell.angle_beta   90.00
_cell.angle_gamma   90.00
#
_symmetry.space_group_name_H-M   'P 1'
#
loop_
_entity.id
_entity.type
_entity.pdbx_description
1 polymer ?
#
loop_
_entity_poly.entity_id
_entity_poly.type
_entity_poly.pdbx_seq_one_letter_code
_entity_poly.pdbx_strand_id
1 'polypeptide(L)'
;MAHQHTSKEFIPHLKELLRDKDGDEEVVDQLQDPAVEKIVDGFMRFKTSIFDQHPDIFNQLAEEQKPKFLVFACSDSRVSPSRVLDFHLGEAFVARNIGNLVPAFNQLRYSDVGAVIEYAVSHLEVENILVMGHSKCGGIDRLMELPGDGSTTFDFVDDWVKIALPAKIKVKAQNPHLSLEKQKAICEREAVNLSLSNLLTYPYVRKGLENKTLALRGGHYDFVEGKFELWEFKAVLTPTIKIPPCNFGSSDKDGDEEVVDQLQDPAVEKIVDGFMRFKTCIFDQHPDIFNELAKEQKPKFLVFACSDSRVSPSHVLDFHLGEAFMARNIGNLVPAFNQLRYSDVGAMIEYAVSHLKVENILVMGHSKCGGIERLMELPGDGSTKFDFVDDWVKIALPAKIKVKAQYPHLSPEKQAAKCEREAVNLSLSNLLTYPYVQKGLENKTLALRGGHYDFVEGKFELWEFKAVLTPTIKIPPSNFRSS
;
A
#
# COMPACT_ATOMS: atom_id res chain seq x y z
N MET A 1 27.60 -10.26 19.29
CA MET A 1 26.77 -11.24 20.02
C MET A 1 25.78 -10.45 20.84
N ALA A 2 24.56 -10.27 20.33
CA ALA A 2 23.46 -9.65 21.08
C ALA A 2 22.64 -10.79 21.69
N HIS A 3 22.41 -10.75 23.00
CA HIS A 3 21.54 -11.70 23.69
C HIS A 3 20.13 -11.59 23.10
N GLN A 4 19.66 -12.67 22.47
CA GLN A 4 18.25 -12.85 22.16
C GLN A 4 17.52 -13.06 23.48
N HIS A 5 16.99 -11.97 24.07
CA HIS A 5 15.99 -12.10 25.11
C HIS A 5 14.71 -12.65 24.47
N THR A 6 14.30 -13.84 24.88
CA THR A 6 13.07 -14.48 24.41
C THR A 6 11.84 -13.79 25.00
N SER A 7 10.74 -13.72 24.23
CA SER A 7 9.41 -13.18 24.57
C SER A 7 8.90 -13.54 25.98
N LYS A 8 9.34 -14.69 26.53
CA LYS A 8 8.99 -15.17 27.87
C LYS A 8 9.42 -14.26 29.04
N GLU A 9 10.49 -13.48 28.91
CA GLU A 9 10.97 -12.61 30.01
C GLU A 9 10.17 -11.29 30.10
N PHE A 10 9.43 -10.92 29.05
CA PHE A 10 8.67 -9.67 28.97
C PHE A 10 7.15 -9.84 29.12
N ILE A 11 6.64 -11.06 29.32
CA ILE A 11 5.21 -11.36 29.44
C ILE A 11 4.47 -10.40 30.40
N PRO A 12 5.00 -10.05 31.60
CA PRO A 12 4.31 -9.11 32.49
C PRO A 12 4.19 -7.68 31.93
N HIS A 13 5.20 -7.20 31.19
CA HIS A 13 5.22 -5.87 30.58
C HIS A 13 4.42 -5.82 29.26
N LEU A 14 4.44 -6.93 28.50
CA LEU A 14 3.55 -7.16 27.35
C LEU A 14 2.07 -7.03 27.74
N LYS A 15 1.68 -7.60 28.89
CA LYS A 15 0.31 -7.51 29.41
C LYS A 15 -0.13 -6.10 29.79
N GLU A 16 0.79 -5.17 29.97
CA GLU A 16 0.47 -3.77 30.30
C GLU A 16 0.37 -2.91 29.03
N LEU A 17 1.15 -3.23 28.00
CA LEU A 17 1.18 -2.55 26.71
C LEU A 17 0.12 -3.03 25.71
N LEU A 18 -0.39 -4.28 25.87
CA LEU A 18 -1.44 -4.88 25.03
C LEU A 18 -2.85 -4.84 25.67
N ARG A 19 -3.04 -4.12 26.77
CA ARG A 19 -4.33 -4.07 27.48
C ARG A 19 -5.40 -3.37 26.65
N ASP A 20 -6.46 -4.09 26.29
CA ASP A 20 -7.75 -3.47 26.05
C ASP A 20 -8.23 -2.81 27.36
N LYS A 21 -8.92 -1.69 27.26
CA LYS A 21 -9.33 -0.88 28.44
C LYS A 21 -10.25 -1.62 29.42
N ASP A 22 -10.75 -2.79 29.02
CA ASP A 22 -11.72 -3.60 29.76
C ASP A 22 -11.10 -4.82 30.50
N GLY A 23 -9.79 -5.06 30.39
CA GLY A 23 -9.08 -6.00 31.30
C GLY A 23 -9.27 -7.50 31.04
N ASP A 24 -9.64 -7.91 29.83
CA ASP A 24 -9.84 -9.33 29.51
C ASP A 24 -8.53 -10.14 29.43
N GLU A 25 -8.53 -11.34 30.04
CA GLU A 25 -7.42 -12.30 30.08
C GLU A 25 -7.11 -12.95 28.70
N GLU A 26 -7.89 -12.65 27.65
CA GLU A 26 -7.90 -13.35 26.36
C GLU A 26 -6.62 -13.15 25.51
N VAL A 27 -5.92 -12.02 25.65
CA VAL A 27 -4.68 -11.72 24.89
C VAL A 27 -3.52 -12.63 25.31
N VAL A 28 -3.53 -13.10 26.55
CA VAL A 28 -2.43 -13.91 27.11
C VAL A 28 -2.44 -15.33 26.53
N ASP A 29 -3.63 -15.88 26.28
CA ASP A 29 -3.79 -17.21 25.66
C ASP A 29 -3.42 -17.22 24.17
N GLN A 30 -3.54 -16.06 23.50
CA GLN A 30 -3.17 -15.90 22.08
C GLN A 30 -1.66 -15.79 21.84
N LEU A 31 -0.83 -15.60 22.87
CA LEU A 31 0.64 -15.55 22.74
C LEU A 31 1.28 -16.89 22.30
N GLN A 32 0.49 -17.96 22.16
CA GLN A 32 0.94 -19.23 21.59
C GLN A 32 0.80 -19.28 20.05
N ASP A 33 0.13 -18.31 19.43
CA ASP A 33 0.00 -18.18 17.98
C ASP A 33 1.27 -17.51 17.41
N PRO A 34 2.05 -18.18 16.54
CA PRO A 34 3.28 -17.63 15.96
C PRO A 34 3.07 -16.31 15.22
N ALA A 35 1.88 -16.09 14.66
CA ALA A 35 1.57 -14.85 13.96
C ALA A 35 1.41 -13.68 14.94
N VAL A 36 0.79 -13.93 16.10
CA VAL A 36 0.64 -12.96 17.19
C VAL A 36 2.00 -12.66 17.80
N GLU A 37 2.82 -13.70 18.08
CA GLU A 37 4.17 -13.53 18.61
C GLU A 37 5.03 -12.66 17.68
N LYS A 38 5.00 -12.91 16.35
CA LYS A 38 5.72 -12.07 15.38
C LYS A 38 5.32 -10.60 15.44
N ILE A 39 4.01 -10.30 15.49
CA ILE A 39 3.50 -8.91 15.54
C ILE A 39 3.94 -8.23 16.84
N VAL A 40 3.72 -8.92 17.97
CA VAL A 40 4.00 -8.36 19.30
C VAL A 40 5.50 -8.16 19.50
N ASP A 41 6.32 -9.17 19.19
CA ASP A 41 7.77 -9.06 19.33
C ASP A 41 8.34 -7.98 18.40
N GLY A 42 7.79 -7.87 17.18
CA GLY A 42 8.15 -6.82 16.24
C GLY A 42 7.86 -5.43 16.77
N PHE A 43 6.66 -5.22 17.31
CA PHE A 43 6.30 -3.97 17.97
C PHE A 43 7.16 -3.67 19.19
N MET A 44 7.46 -4.67 20.03
CA MET A 44 8.30 -4.49 21.20
C MET A 44 9.74 -4.09 20.82
N ARG A 45 10.31 -4.67 19.76
CA ARG A 45 11.62 -4.23 19.24
C ARG A 45 11.56 -2.79 18.74
N PHE A 46 10.55 -2.44 17.95
CA PHE A 46 10.34 -1.07 17.51
C PHE A 46 10.21 -0.08 18.68
N LYS A 47 9.35 -0.40 19.65
CA LYS A 47 9.09 0.44 20.82
C LYS A 47 10.36 0.70 21.62
N THR A 48 11.08 -0.35 21.97
CA THR A 48 12.26 -0.27 22.85
C THR A 48 13.50 0.29 22.15
N SER A 49 13.70 -0.05 20.87
CA SER A 49 14.94 0.27 20.13
C SER A 49 14.83 1.53 19.29
N ILE A 50 13.61 1.98 18.94
CA ILE A 50 13.39 3.15 18.09
C ILE A 50 12.51 4.19 18.80
N PHE A 51 11.29 3.84 19.19
CA PHE A 51 10.35 4.82 19.76
C PHE A 51 10.88 5.49 21.03
N ASP A 52 11.26 4.67 22.02
CA ASP A 52 11.72 5.15 23.34
C ASP A 52 13.10 5.82 23.29
N GLN A 53 13.90 5.53 22.27
CA GLN A 53 15.22 6.13 22.09
C GLN A 53 15.17 7.50 21.39
N HIS A 54 14.03 7.84 20.76
CA HIS A 54 13.89 9.04 19.93
C HIS A 54 12.62 9.84 20.24
N PRO A 55 12.32 10.18 21.51
CA PRO A 55 11.07 10.86 21.88
C PRO A 55 10.86 12.18 21.15
N ASP A 56 11.92 12.95 20.87
CA ASP A 56 11.83 14.22 20.14
C ASP A 56 11.29 14.04 18.71
N ILE A 57 11.74 12.98 18.02
CA ILE A 57 11.26 12.66 16.66
C ILE A 57 9.79 12.28 16.72
N PHE A 58 9.38 11.41 17.66
CA PHE A 58 7.99 10.96 17.75
C PHE A 58 7.04 12.06 18.23
N ASN A 59 7.49 12.96 19.10
CA ASN A 59 6.74 14.17 19.46
C ASN A 59 6.48 15.05 18.24
N GLN A 60 7.49 15.25 17.38
CA GLN A 60 7.33 16.00 16.13
C GLN A 60 6.36 15.30 15.16
N LEU A 61 6.50 13.98 14.97
CA LEU A 61 5.59 13.20 14.11
C LEU A 61 4.15 13.16 14.65
N ALA A 62 3.98 13.28 15.96
CA ALA A 62 2.66 13.36 16.59
C ALA A 62 1.94 14.68 16.30
N GLU A 63 2.67 15.76 16.03
CA GLU A 63 2.11 17.08 15.70
C GLU A 63 1.66 17.16 14.24
N GLU A 64 2.53 16.76 13.30
CA GLU A 64 2.26 16.91 11.87
C GLU A 64 2.91 15.78 11.04
N GLN A 65 2.31 15.45 9.88
CA GLN A 65 2.98 14.69 8.83
C GLN A 65 3.36 15.61 7.67
N LYS A 66 4.63 15.58 7.26
CA LYS A 66 5.13 16.36 6.13
C LYS A 66 6.10 15.56 5.25
N PRO A 67 5.64 14.43 4.67
CA PRO A 67 6.49 13.62 3.81
C PRO A 67 6.90 14.38 2.55
N LYS A 68 8.13 14.15 2.09
CA LYS A 68 8.64 14.73 0.83
C LYS A 68 8.35 13.86 -0.37
N PHE A 69 8.03 12.59 -0.13
CA PHE A 69 7.82 11.58 -1.15
C PHE A 69 6.41 10.99 -1.05
N LEU A 70 5.75 10.86 -2.21
CA LEU A 70 4.80 9.79 -2.47
C LEU A 70 5.53 8.65 -3.18
N VAL A 71 5.42 7.42 -2.67
CA VAL A 71 6.04 6.24 -3.26
C VAL A 71 4.96 5.21 -3.63
N PHE A 72 4.89 4.85 -4.92
CA PHE A 72 4.19 3.65 -5.37
C PHE A 72 5.16 2.49 -5.43
N ALA A 73 4.91 1.44 -4.66
CA ALA A 73 5.70 0.21 -4.67
C ALA A 73 4.80 -1.01 -4.80
N CYS A 74 5.34 -2.15 -5.26
CA CYS A 74 4.54 -3.35 -5.43
C CYS A 74 4.15 -3.89 -4.05
N SER A 75 3.02 -4.58 -3.91
CA SER A 75 2.64 -5.28 -2.68
C SER A 75 3.55 -6.46 -2.33
N ASP A 76 4.38 -6.91 -3.27
CA ASP A 76 5.34 -8.00 -3.12
C ASP A 76 6.15 -7.89 -1.82
N SER A 77 6.21 -8.97 -1.06
CA SER A 77 6.80 -8.96 0.28
C SER A 77 8.29 -8.62 0.32
N ARG A 78 9.01 -8.68 -0.81
CA ARG A 78 10.47 -8.54 -0.91
C ARG A 78 10.94 -7.12 -1.19
N VAL A 79 10.04 -6.18 -1.44
CA VAL A 79 10.37 -4.87 -2.04
C VAL A 79 9.82 -3.67 -1.26
N SER A 80 9.78 -3.78 0.08
CA SER A 80 9.32 -2.66 0.92
C SER A 80 10.20 -1.42 0.71
N PRO A 81 9.65 -0.28 0.24
CA PRO A 81 10.44 0.92 -0.01
C PRO A 81 11.02 1.49 1.29
N SER A 82 10.32 1.32 2.42
CA SER A 82 10.82 1.67 3.75
C SER A 82 12.14 0.99 4.11
N ARG A 83 12.34 -0.27 3.65
CA ARG A 83 13.56 -1.03 3.93
C ARG A 83 14.61 -0.85 2.82
N VAL A 84 14.19 -0.91 1.56
CA VAL A 84 15.10 -0.88 0.40
C VAL A 84 15.69 0.50 0.17
N LEU A 85 14.93 1.57 0.42
CA LEU A 85 15.38 2.95 0.24
C LEU A 85 15.59 3.68 1.57
N ASP A 86 15.55 2.94 2.69
CA ASP A 86 15.81 3.46 4.04
C ASP A 86 15.01 4.75 4.34
N PHE A 87 13.71 4.71 4.04
CA PHE A 87 12.78 5.78 4.40
C PHE A 87 12.33 5.61 5.84
N HIS A 88 12.72 6.56 6.70
CA HIS A 88 12.28 6.63 8.07
C HIS A 88 10.79 7.01 8.17
N LEU A 89 10.21 6.79 9.36
CA LEU A 89 8.87 7.25 9.67
C LEU A 89 8.78 8.77 9.50
N GLY A 90 7.77 9.24 8.78
CA GLY A 90 7.57 10.64 8.43
C GLY A 90 8.03 11.02 7.02
N GLU A 91 8.98 10.31 6.41
CA GLU A 91 9.63 10.76 5.17
C GLU A 91 8.84 10.43 3.89
N ALA A 92 8.18 9.28 3.83
CA ALA A 92 7.51 8.79 2.63
C ALA A 92 6.07 8.37 2.90
N PHE A 93 5.13 8.99 2.19
CA PHE A 93 3.76 8.53 2.04
C PHE A 93 3.74 7.40 1.01
N VAL A 94 3.21 6.23 1.34
CA VAL A 94 3.41 5.04 0.49
C VAL A 94 2.08 4.43 0.08
N ALA A 95 1.90 4.19 -1.21
CA ALA A 95 0.90 3.28 -1.74
C ALA A 95 1.54 1.96 -2.18
N ARG A 96 0.88 0.85 -1.86
CA ARG A 96 1.32 -0.48 -2.31
C ARG A 96 0.17 -1.25 -2.92
N ASN A 97 0.36 -1.66 -4.18
CA ASN A 97 -0.58 -2.48 -4.95
C ASN A 97 0.15 -3.48 -5.85
N ILE A 98 -0.59 -4.36 -6.51
CA ILE A 98 0.01 -5.36 -7.41
C ILE A 98 0.69 -4.66 -8.59
N GLY A 99 2.00 -4.87 -8.74
CA GLY A 99 2.79 -4.36 -9.85
C GLY A 99 3.09 -2.86 -9.80
N ASN A 100 2.96 -2.20 -8.63
CA ASN A 100 3.24 -0.76 -8.44
C ASN A 100 2.59 0.11 -9.53
N LEU A 101 1.36 -0.23 -9.90
CA LEU A 101 0.67 0.35 -11.04
C LEU A 101 -0.06 1.62 -10.60
N VAL A 102 0.10 2.66 -11.41
CA VAL A 102 -0.73 3.86 -11.33
C VAL A 102 -1.68 3.87 -12.53
N PRO A 103 -3.00 3.70 -12.34
CA PRO A 103 -3.95 3.85 -13.41
C PRO A 103 -4.15 5.33 -13.79
N ALA A 104 -4.62 5.56 -15.02
CA ALA A 104 -5.10 6.87 -15.43
C ALA A 104 -6.29 7.34 -14.58
N PHE A 105 -6.48 8.65 -14.49
CA PHE A 105 -7.54 9.33 -13.74
C PHE A 105 -8.91 8.71 -14.07
N ASN A 106 -9.53 8.08 -13.08
CA ASN A 106 -10.87 7.55 -13.18
C ASN A 106 -11.51 7.43 -11.79
N GLN A 107 -12.41 8.36 -11.47
CA GLN A 107 -13.09 8.42 -10.17
C GLN A 107 -13.97 7.20 -9.89
N LEU A 108 -14.50 6.55 -10.93
CA LEU A 108 -15.39 5.40 -10.75
C LEU A 108 -14.61 4.13 -10.41
N ARG A 109 -13.51 3.85 -11.11
CA ARG A 109 -12.84 2.54 -11.06
C ARG A 109 -11.60 2.51 -10.16
N TYR A 110 -10.92 3.65 -10.00
CA TYR A 110 -9.61 3.71 -9.35
C TYR A 110 -9.60 4.73 -8.19
N SER A 111 -10.68 4.72 -7.42
CA SER A 111 -10.86 5.62 -6.28
C SER A 111 -9.75 5.50 -5.21
N ASP A 112 -9.21 4.30 -5.00
CA ASP A 112 -8.09 4.05 -4.08
C ASP A 112 -6.83 4.86 -4.48
N VAL A 113 -6.24 4.51 -5.63
CA VAL A 113 -5.02 5.16 -6.12
C VAL A 113 -5.23 6.67 -6.33
N GLY A 114 -6.39 7.07 -6.86
CA GLY A 114 -6.71 8.48 -7.01
C GLY A 114 -6.73 9.24 -5.68
N ALA A 115 -7.28 8.64 -4.62
CA ALA A 115 -7.32 9.25 -3.29
C ALA A 115 -5.91 9.39 -2.68
N VAL A 116 -5.04 8.40 -2.89
CA VAL A 116 -3.63 8.48 -2.47
C VAL A 116 -2.93 9.65 -3.16
N ILE A 117 -3.03 9.76 -4.48
CA ILE A 117 -2.34 10.82 -5.24
C ILE A 117 -2.92 12.19 -4.85
N GLU A 118 -4.24 12.31 -4.79
CA GLU A 118 -4.91 13.55 -4.42
C GLU A 118 -4.49 14.01 -3.02
N TYR A 119 -4.51 13.12 -2.03
CA TYR A 119 -4.13 13.45 -0.66
C TYR A 119 -2.66 13.85 -0.57
N ALA A 120 -1.77 13.06 -1.19
CA ALA A 120 -0.34 13.36 -1.16
C ALA A 120 0.01 14.69 -1.84
N VAL A 121 -0.56 14.97 -3.02
CA VAL A 121 -0.21 16.15 -3.82
C VAL A 121 -0.97 17.39 -3.37
N SER A 122 -2.26 17.27 -3.07
CA SER A 122 -3.13 18.43 -2.82
C SER A 122 -3.32 18.75 -1.34
N HIS A 123 -3.00 17.82 -0.42
CA HIS A 123 -3.11 18.05 1.01
C HIS A 123 -1.76 18.00 1.74
N LEU A 124 -0.90 17.01 1.44
CA LEU A 124 0.44 16.92 2.05
C LEU A 124 1.51 17.70 1.28
N GLU A 125 1.20 18.13 0.06
CA GLU A 125 2.10 18.90 -0.81
C GLU A 125 3.48 18.20 -0.97
N VAL A 126 3.47 16.88 -1.21
CA VAL A 126 4.71 16.15 -1.49
C VAL A 126 5.44 16.75 -2.69
N GLU A 127 6.76 16.67 -2.67
CA GLU A 127 7.62 17.28 -3.70
C GLU A 127 8.06 16.26 -4.76
N ASN A 128 7.96 14.96 -4.45
CA ASN A 128 8.43 13.88 -5.31
C ASN A 128 7.39 12.75 -5.36
N ILE A 129 7.10 12.25 -6.56
CA ILE A 129 6.42 10.97 -6.76
C ILE A 129 7.41 9.97 -7.35
N LEU A 130 7.69 8.89 -6.62
CA LEU A 130 8.50 7.78 -7.08
C LEU A 130 7.59 6.58 -7.39
N VAL A 131 7.66 6.06 -8.63
CA VAL A 131 7.09 4.76 -8.98
C VAL A 131 8.21 3.72 -9.02
N MET A 132 8.22 2.81 -8.05
CA MET A 132 9.26 1.82 -7.82
C MET A 132 8.82 0.44 -8.32
N GLY A 133 9.28 0.08 -9.51
CA GLY A 133 9.23 -1.28 -10.06
C GLY A 133 10.28 -2.20 -9.42
N HIS A 134 10.23 -3.48 -9.76
CA HIS A 134 11.20 -4.45 -9.26
C HIS A 134 11.32 -5.69 -10.16
N SER A 135 12.44 -6.42 -10.00
CA SER A 135 12.69 -7.69 -10.67
C SER A 135 11.69 -8.79 -10.27
N LYS A 136 11.37 -9.71 -11.18
CA LYS A 136 10.51 -10.89 -10.94
C LYS A 136 9.17 -10.50 -10.30
N CYS A 137 8.53 -9.49 -10.86
CA CYS A 137 7.25 -9.00 -10.37
C CYS A 137 6.09 -9.93 -10.77
N GLY A 138 5.46 -10.59 -9.80
CA GLY A 138 4.34 -11.51 -10.05
C GLY A 138 3.15 -10.87 -10.78
N GLY A 139 2.90 -9.56 -10.59
CA GLY A 139 1.88 -8.82 -11.35
C GLY A 139 2.24 -8.65 -12.83
N ILE A 140 3.51 -8.36 -13.14
CA ILE A 140 4.01 -8.24 -14.51
C ILE A 140 4.13 -9.61 -15.17
N ASP A 141 4.53 -10.63 -14.42
CA ASP A 141 4.49 -12.02 -14.88
C ASP A 141 3.08 -12.39 -15.33
N ARG A 142 2.08 -12.15 -14.47
CA ARG A 142 0.68 -12.43 -14.80
C ARG A 142 0.20 -11.64 -16.00
N LEU A 143 0.51 -10.34 -16.08
CA LEU A 143 0.22 -9.51 -17.25
C LEU A 143 0.76 -10.15 -18.54
N MET A 144 2.03 -10.55 -18.55
CA MET A 144 2.70 -11.10 -19.73
C MET A 144 2.08 -12.44 -20.16
N GLU A 145 1.57 -13.20 -19.20
CA GLU A 145 0.88 -14.49 -19.36
C GLU A 145 -0.62 -14.37 -19.69
N LEU A 146 -1.23 -13.19 -19.55
CA LEU A 146 -2.65 -13.01 -19.92
C LEU A 146 -2.90 -13.49 -21.35
N PRO A 147 -3.93 -14.33 -21.57
CA PRO A 147 -4.26 -14.87 -22.88
C PRO A 147 -4.84 -13.79 -23.80
N GLY A 148 -4.65 -13.96 -25.11
CA GLY A 148 -5.13 -13.00 -26.13
C GLY A 148 -6.61 -13.10 -26.45
N ASP A 149 -7.28 -14.15 -25.97
CA ASP A 149 -8.70 -14.43 -26.22
C ASP A 149 -9.66 -13.76 -25.22
N GLY A 150 -9.11 -13.05 -24.22
CA GLY A 150 -9.87 -12.35 -23.19
C GLY A 150 -10.33 -13.23 -22.02
N SER A 151 -9.95 -14.52 -21.98
CA SER A 151 -10.25 -15.37 -20.83
C SER A 151 -9.54 -14.89 -19.56
N THR A 152 -10.22 -15.06 -18.41
CA THR A 152 -9.71 -14.68 -17.09
C THR A 152 -9.66 -15.90 -16.17
N THR A 153 -8.63 -15.98 -15.34
CA THR A 153 -8.46 -16.99 -14.28
C THR A 153 -8.67 -16.42 -12.89
N PHE A 154 -8.56 -15.09 -12.75
CA PHE A 154 -8.74 -14.36 -11.51
C PHE A 154 -9.94 -13.40 -11.63
N ASP A 155 -10.63 -13.18 -10.52
CA ASP A 155 -11.77 -12.27 -10.38
C ASP A 155 -11.34 -10.80 -10.50
N PHE A 156 -10.16 -10.46 -9.97
CA PHE A 156 -9.65 -9.08 -9.89
C PHE A 156 -8.26 -8.94 -10.50
N VAL A 157 -7.34 -9.89 -10.23
CA VAL A 157 -5.92 -9.74 -10.64
C VAL A 157 -5.79 -9.52 -12.15
N ASP A 158 -6.53 -10.30 -12.95
CA ASP A 158 -6.46 -10.20 -14.41
C ASP A 158 -6.98 -8.88 -14.95
N ASP A 159 -8.00 -8.31 -14.29
CA ASP A 159 -8.54 -7.01 -14.66
C ASP A 159 -7.61 -5.87 -14.22
N TRP A 160 -7.04 -5.97 -13.02
CA TRP A 160 -6.11 -4.99 -12.47
C TRP A 160 -4.83 -4.86 -13.33
N VAL A 161 -4.15 -5.97 -13.63
CA VAL A 161 -2.87 -5.90 -14.35
C VAL A 161 -3.03 -5.39 -15.79
N LYS A 162 -4.25 -5.40 -16.37
CA LYS A 162 -4.54 -4.79 -17.69
C LYS A 162 -4.31 -3.29 -17.73
N ILE A 163 -4.17 -2.59 -16.60
CA ILE A 163 -3.67 -1.20 -16.56
C ILE A 163 -2.34 -1.10 -17.32
N ALA A 164 -1.49 -2.12 -17.22
CA ALA A 164 -0.19 -2.18 -17.91
C ALA A 164 -0.23 -2.90 -19.27
N LEU A 165 -1.40 -3.19 -19.83
CA LEU A 165 -1.53 -3.80 -21.15
C LEU A 165 -0.81 -3.01 -22.28
N PRO A 166 -0.82 -1.67 -22.31
CA PRO A 166 -0.03 -0.92 -23.28
C PRO A 166 1.48 -1.20 -23.20
N ALA A 167 2.02 -1.38 -21.99
CA ALA A 167 3.43 -1.74 -21.79
C ALA A 167 3.74 -3.13 -22.36
N LYS A 168 2.89 -4.14 -22.08
CA LYS A 168 2.99 -5.48 -22.68
C LYS A 168 2.99 -5.44 -24.20
N ILE A 169 2.07 -4.68 -24.80
CA ILE A 169 1.96 -4.54 -26.26
C ILE A 169 3.24 -3.93 -26.84
N LYS A 170 3.72 -2.83 -26.26
CA LYS A 170 4.96 -2.16 -26.67
C LYS A 170 6.15 -3.12 -26.60
N VAL A 171 6.34 -3.81 -25.47
CA VAL A 171 7.47 -4.72 -25.26
C VAL A 171 7.44 -5.88 -26.24
N LYS A 172 6.29 -6.53 -26.44
CA LYS A 172 6.16 -7.64 -27.40
C LYS A 172 6.42 -7.20 -28.85
N ALA A 173 5.97 -6.00 -29.22
CA ALA A 173 6.18 -5.47 -30.56
C ALA A 173 7.65 -5.10 -30.83
N GLN A 174 8.34 -4.51 -29.83
CA GLN A 174 9.72 -4.04 -29.98
C GLN A 174 10.77 -5.13 -29.73
N ASN A 175 10.44 -6.17 -28.96
CA ASN A 175 11.39 -7.20 -28.53
C ASN A 175 10.92 -8.65 -28.85
N PRO A 176 10.35 -8.94 -30.04
CA PRO A 176 9.78 -10.26 -30.33
C PRO A 176 10.81 -11.39 -30.36
N HIS A 177 12.09 -11.06 -30.54
CA HIS A 177 13.21 -11.99 -30.63
C HIS A 177 13.80 -12.37 -29.25
N LEU A 178 13.43 -11.66 -28.18
CA LEU A 178 13.92 -11.97 -26.83
C LEU A 178 13.07 -13.07 -26.17
N SER A 179 13.67 -13.81 -25.24
CA SER A 179 12.94 -14.78 -24.41
C SER A 179 11.87 -14.09 -23.57
N LEU A 180 10.83 -14.85 -23.18
CA LEU A 180 9.74 -14.31 -22.35
C LEU A 180 10.26 -13.68 -21.04
N GLU A 181 11.24 -14.30 -20.39
CA GLU A 181 11.87 -13.76 -19.17
C GLU A 181 12.54 -12.40 -19.40
N LYS A 182 13.25 -12.22 -20.52
CA LYS A 182 13.82 -10.91 -20.88
C LYS A 182 12.74 -9.89 -21.21
N GLN A 183 11.67 -10.29 -21.88
CA GLN A 183 10.52 -9.42 -22.14
C GLN A 183 9.83 -9.00 -20.83
N LYS A 184 9.67 -9.91 -19.86
CA LYS A 184 9.13 -9.60 -18.53
C LYS A 184 9.99 -8.54 -17.82
N ALA A 185 11.31 -8.72 -17.78
CA ALA A 185 12.24 -7.75 -17.18
C ALA A 185 12.18 -6.35 -17.83
N ILE A 186 12.01 -6.28 -19.16
CA ILE A 186 11.78 -5.00 -19.85
C ILE A 186 10.39 -4.44 -19.49
N CYS A 187 9.37 -5.29 -19.43
CA CYS A 187 8.00 -4.89 -19.12
C CYS A 187 7.85 -4.33 -17.70
N GLU A 188 8.68 -4.75 -16.75
CA GLU A 188 8.73 -4.16 -15.40
C GLU A 188 9.08 -2.67 -15.46
N ARG A 189 10.08 -2.28 -16.25
CA ARG A 189 10.48 -0.87 -16.45
C ARG A 189 9.46 -0.10 -17.28
N GLU A 190 8.92 -0.73 -18.33
CA GLU A 190 7.89 -0.10 -19.17
C GLU A 190 6.57 0.13 -18.43
N ALA A 191 6.20 -0.74 -17.48
CA ALA A 191 5.04 -0.52 -16.62
C ALA A 191 5.25 0.66 -15.65
N VAL A 192 6.48 0.88 -15.16
CA VAL A 192 6.84 2.08 -14.39
C VAL A 192 6.66 3.33 -15.25
N ASN A 193 7.20 3.33 -16.48
CA ASN A 193 7.07 4.47 -17.41
C ASN A 193 5.61 4.78 -17.78
N LEU A 194 4.80 3.74 -17.99
CA LEU A 194 3.37 3.91 -18.23
C LEU A 194 2.65 4.48 -17.01
N SER A 195 2.99 4.02 -15.80
CA SER A 195 2.42 4.55 -14.56
C SER A 195 2.80 6.02 -14.34
N LEU A 196 4.03 6.41 -14.65
CA LEU A 196 4.47 7.81 -14.64
C LEU A 196 3.74 8.65 -15.69
N SER A 197 3.47 8.08 -16.86
CA SER A 197 2.64 8.74 -17.88
C SER A 197 1.18 8.88 -17.43
N ASN A 198 0.62 7.88 -16.74
CA ASN A 198 -0.72 7.93 -16.18
C ASN A 198 -0.85 9.00 -15.08
N LEU A 199 0.20 9.26 -14.30
CA LEU A 199 0.21 10.37 -13.34
C LEU A 199 -0.05 11.73 -14.02
N LEU A 200 0.36 11.91 -15.28
CA LEU A 200 0.03 13.13 -16.04
C LEU A 200 -1.45 13.29 -16.34
N THR A 201 -2.28 12.27 -16.18
CA THR A 201 -3.74 12.41 -16.35
C THR A 201 -4.41 13.11 -15.18
N TYR A 202 -3.74 13.19 -14.01
CA TYR A 202 -4.24 13.86 -12.81
C TYR A 202 -3.95 15.37 -12.86
N PRO A 203 -4.97 16.25 -12.81
CA PRO A 203 -4.79 17.68 -12.99
C PRO A 203 -3.83 18.35 -12.00
N TYR A 204 -3.89 17.98 -10.72
CA TYR A 204 -3.02 18.52 -9.68
C TYR A 204 -1.57 18.05 -9.80
N VAL A 205 -1.31 16.86 -10.37
CA VAL A 205 0.04 16.42 -10.70
C VAL A 205 0.62 17.28 -11.82
N ARG A 206 -0.13 17.48 -12.92
CA ARG A 206 0.30 18.37 -14.01
C ARG A 206 0.61 19.77 -13.50
N LYS A 207 -0.29 20.34 -12.69
CA LYS A 207 -0.10 21.65 -12.09
C LYS A 207 1.16 21.71 -11.21
N GLY A 208 1.45 20.67 -10.42
CA GLY A 208 2.68 20.58 -9.63
C GLY A 208 3.94 20.57 -10.49
N LEU A 209 3.92 19.84 -11.62
CA LEU A 209 5.03 19.81 -12.58
C LEU A 209 5.22 21.16 -13.28
N GLU A 210 4.13 21.78 -13.75
CA GLU A 210 4.14 23.11 -14.38
C GLU A 210 4.70 24.19 -13.45
N ASN A 211 4.35 24.12 -12.17
CA ASN A 211 4.81 25.04 -11.14
C ASN A 211 6.20 24.69 -10.58
N LYS A 212 6.82 23.58 -11.02
CA LYS A 212 8.09 23.06 -10.49
C LYS A 212 8.07 22.80 -8.98
N THR A 213 6.91 22.43 -8.43
CA THR A 213 6.75 22.02 -7.02
C THR A 213 6.68 20.52 -6.86
N LEU A 214 6.66 19.77 -7.96
CA LEU A 214 6.55 18.31 -7.98
C LEU A 214 7.48 17.72 -9.05
N ALA A 215 8.18 16.63 -8.73
CA ALA A 215 8.97 15.84 -9.65
C ALA A 215 8.45 14.40 -9.76
N LEU A 216 8.50 13.82 -10.97
CA LEU A 216 8.15 12.42 -11.23
C LEU A 216 9.42 11.60 -11.47
N ARG A 217 9.56 10.47 -10.79
CA ARG A 217 10.73 9.59 -10.87
C ARG A 217 10.33 8.13 -11.02
N GLY A 218 11.04 7.41 -11.86
CA GLY A 218 10.95 5.96 -11.97
C GLY A 218 12.11 5.29 -11.26
N GLY A 219 11.82 4.18 -10.58
CA GLY A 219 12.84 3.32 -10.01
C GLY A 219 12.61 1.86 -10.38
N HIS A 220 13.67 1.06 -10.45
CA HIS A 220 13.59 -0.39 -10.56
C HIS A 220 14.59 -1.04 -9.61
N TYR A 221 14.08 -1.80 -8.64
CA TYR A 221 14.90 -2.59 -7.72
C TYR A 221 15.05 -4.03 -8.22
N ASP A 222 16.26 -4.38 -8.63
CA ASP A 222 16.65 -5.76 -8.87
C ASP A 222 17.11 -6.39 -7.56
N PHE A 223 16.24 -7.18 -6.92
CA PHE A 223 16.58 -7.89 -5.68
C PHE A 223 17.37 -9.17 -5.91
N VAL A 224 17.56 -9.60 -7.16
CA VAL A 224 18.41 -10.74 -7.48
C VAL A 224 19.87 -10.28 -7.49
N GLU A 225 20.12 -9.17 -8.18
CA GLU A 225 21.46 -8.59 -8.33
C GLU A 225 21.81 -7.56 -7.24
N GLY A 226 20.83 -7.14 -6.44
CA GLY A 226 20.98 -6.08 -5.45
C GLY A 226 21.30 -4.73 -6.10
N LYS A 227 20.60 -4.37 -7.18
CA LYS A 227 20.81 -3.11 -7.92
C LYS A 227 19.55 -2.25 -7.91
N PHE A 228 19.73 -0.94 -7.92
CA PHE A 228 18.65 0.01 -8.06
C PHE A 228 18.93 0.95 -9.23
N GLU A 229 18.03 0.96 -10.20
CA GLU A 229 18.01 1.93 -11.28
C GLU A 229 17.06 3.06 -10.89
N LEU A 230 17.49 4.31 -11.05
CA LEU A 230 16.69 5.51 -10.80
C LEU A 230 16.76 6.41 -12.03
N TRP A 231 15.62 6.90 -12.48
CA TRP A 231 15.55 7.87 -13.57
C TRP A 231 14.48 8.93 -13.32
N GLU A 232 14.71 10.10 -13.88
CA GLU A 232 13.75 11.20 -13.85
C GLU A 232 12.80 11.10 -15.05
N PHE A 233 11.51 11.32 -14.80
CA PHE A 233 10.51 11.34 -15.85
C PHE A 233 10.25 12.79 -16.28
N LYS A 234 10.93 13.20 -17.36
CA LYS A 234 10.73 14.54 -17.96
C LYS A 234 9.46 14.53 -18.80
N ALA A 235 8.38 15.06 -18.24
CA ALA A 235 7.14 15.23 -18.99
C ALA A 235 7.34 16.27 -20.10
N VAL A 236 7.16 15.87 -21.37
CA VAL A 236 6.98 16.82 -22.47
C VAL A 236 5.55 17.33 -22.38
N LEU A 237 5.32 18.32 -21.51
CA LEU A 237 4.06 19.04 -21.47
C LEU A 237 4.02 19.93 -22.71
N THR A 238 3.38 19.47 -23.79
CA THR A 238 3.02 20.36 -24.89
C THR A 238 2.18 21.49 -24.29
N PRO A 239 2.60 22.77 -24.42
CA PRO A 239 1.79 23.88 -23.94
C PRO A 239 0.40 23.72 -24.51
N THR A 240 -0.63 23.84 -23.66
CA THR A 240 -2.01 23.89 -24.12
C THR A 240 -2.06 24.88 -25.27
N ILE A 241 -2.29 24.38 -26.49
CA ILE A 241 -2.38 25.23 -27.68
C ILE A 241 -3.60 26.12 -27.45
N LYS A 242 -3.38 27.34 -26.94
CA LYS A 242 -4.34 28.42 -27.15
C LYS A 242 -4.36 28.61 -28.64
N ILE A 243 -5.36 28.07 -29.34
CA ILE A 243 -5.52 28.20 -30.78
C ILE A 243 -5.53 29.71 -31.08
N PRO A 244 -4.45 30.28 -31.63
CA PRO A 244 -4.49 31.63 -32.14
C PRO A 244 -5.19 31.57 -33.51
N PRO A 245 -5.90 32.62 -33.93
CA PRO A 245 -6.38 32.67 -35.30
C PRO A 245 -5.18 32.53 -36.26
N CYS A 246 -5.38 31.66 -37.27
CA CYS A 246 -4.38 31.16 -38.20
C CYS A 246 -3.38 32.23 -38.68
N ASN A 247 -2.08 31.92 -38.64
CA ASN A 247 -1.10 32.42 -39.60
C ASN A 247 0.12 31.48 -39.67
N PHE A 248 0.52 31.15 -40.89
CA PHE A 248 1.65 30.29 -41.26
C PHE A 248 3.01 30.99 -41.01
N GLY A 249 4.00 30.24 -40.52
CA GLY A 249 5.40 30.67 -40.41
C GLY A 249 6.29 29.52 -39.95
N SER A 250 7.45 29.38 -40.59
CA SER A 250 8.28 28.18 -40.73
C SER A 250 9.36 27.91 -39.66
N SER A 251 9.68 26.62 -39.50
CA SER A 251 10.95 25.92 -39.18
C SER A 251 11.94 26.48 -38.15
N ASP A 252 12.39 25.62 -37.22
CA ASP A 252 13.81 25.23 -37.09
C ASP A 252 14.02 23.98 -36.21
N LYS A 253 15.23 23.39 -36.33
CA LYS A 253 15.63 22.00 -36.03
C LYS A 253 16.27 21.77 -34.65
N ASP A 254 16.35 20.49 -34.31
CA ASP A 254 16.79 19.79 -33.09
C ASP A 254 18.27 19.94 -32.63
N GLY A 255 18.48 19.52 -31.37
CA GLY A 255 19.71 18.90 -30.80
C GLY A 255 20.49 19.81 -29.83
N ASP A 256 21.08 19.38 -28.71
CA ASP A 256 21.15 18.12 -27.97
C ASP A 256 21.83 18.42 -26.61
N GLU A 257 21.70 17.49 -25.66
CA GLU A 257 22.57 17.21 -24.49
C GLU A 257 22.82 18.26 -23.39
N GLU A 258 22.21 18.01 -22.21
CA GLU A 258 22.85 18.25 -20.91
C GLU A 258 22.53 17.07 -19.96
N VAL A 259 23.53 16.21 -19.71
CA VAL A 259 23.51 15.17 -18.67
C VAL A 259 24.71 15.38 -17.76
N VAL A 260 24.73 16.46 -16.97
CA VAL A 260 25.65 16.60 -15.82
C VAL A 260 25.10 17.57 -14.77
N ASP A 261 24.05 17.21 -14.01
CA ASP A 261 23.76 17.86 -12.71
C ASP A 261 22.86 17.06 -11.73
N GLN A 262 22.62 15.76 -11.97
CA GLN A 262 21.69 14.99 -11.14
C GLN A 262 22.19 14.67 -9.72
N LEU A 263 23.45 14.99 -9.39
CA LEU A 263 24.05 14.74 -8.08
C LEU A 263 23.86 15.91 -7.08
N GLN A 264 23.06 16.93 -7.41
CA GLN A 264 22.70 18.03 -6.49
C GLN A 264 21.24 18.02 -6.04
N ASP A 265 20.44 17.05 -6.47
CA ASP A 265 19.02 16.94 -6.11
C ASP A 265 18.86 16.19 -4.76
N PRO A 266 18.42 16.86 -3.68
CA PRO A 266 18.31 16.22 -2.35
C PRO A 266 17.41 15.00 -2.33
N ALA A 267 16.41 14.93 -3.23
CA ALA A 267 15.53 13.79 -3.31
C ALA A 267 16.23 12.58 -3.94
N VAL A 268 17.07 12.81 -4.94
CA VAL A 268 17.93 11.77 -5.55
C VAL A 268 18.96 11.28 -4.55
N GLU A 269 19.63 12.20 -3.84
CA GLU A 269 20.61 11.87 -2.80
C GLU A 269 19.99 10.98 -1.73
N LYS A 270 18.80 11.34 -1.20
CA LYS A 270 18.08 10.52 -0.21
C LYS A 270 17.80 9.10 -0.72
N ILE A 271 17.35 8.94 -1.97
CA ILE A 271 17.05 7.62 -2.55
C ILE A 271 18.33 6.80 -2.73
N VAL A 272 19.36 7.40 -3.32
CA VAL A 272 20.64 6.73 -3.62
C VAL A 272 21.32 6.33 -2.31
N ASP A 273 21.47 7.25 -1.36
CA ASP A 273 22.11 6.96 -0.07
C ASP A 273 21.36 5.92 0.72
N GLY A 274 20.01 5.99 0.72
CA GLY A 274 19.18 5.00 1.38
C GLY A 274 19.37 3.60 0.78
N PHE A 275 19.37 3.50 -0.55
CA PHE A 275 19.66 2.23 -1.22
C PHE A 275 21.09 1.73 -0.96
N MET A 276 22.08 2.62 -0.95
CA MET A 276 23.46 2.24 -0.68
C MET A 276 23.65 1.74 0.76
N ARG A 277 22.97 2.33 1.74
CA ARG A 277 22.93 1.80 3.13
C ARG A 277 22.27 0.42 3.18
N PHE A 278 21.12 0.25 2.54
CA PHE A 278 20.47 -1.06 2.44
C PHE A 278 21.39 -2.10 1.79
N LYS A 279 22.01 -1.76 0.66
CA LYS A 279 22.88 -2.66 -0.10
C LYS A 279 24.08 -3.11 0.75
N THR A 280 24.78 -2.17 1.36
CA THR A 280 26.03 -2.45 2.08
C THR A 280 25.83 -3.06 3.46
N CYS A 281 24.80 -2.62 4.20
CA CYS A 281 24.56 -3.03 5.58
C CYS A 281 23.62 -4.23 5.70
N ILE A 282 22.77 -4.49 4.70
CA ILE A 282 21.75 -5.55 4.77
C ILE A 282 21.95 -6.57 3.64
N PHE A 283 21.89 -6.14 2.37
CA PHE A 283 21.92 -7.07 1.24
C PHE A 283 23.22 -7.87 1.18
N ASP A 284 24.36 -7.19 1.20
CA ASP A 284 25.69 -7.81 1.07
C ASP A 284 26.11 -8.61 2.31
N GLN A 285 25.53 -8.29 3.47
CA GLN A 285 25.81 -9.00 4.73
C GLN A 285 25.01 -10.30 4.86
N HIS A 286 23.96 -10.48 4.07
CA HIS A 286 23.03 -11.61 4.19
C HIS A 286 22.72 -12.30 2.84
N PRO A 287 23.73 -12.69 2.05
CA PRO A 287 23.52 -13.26 0.72
C PRO A 287 22.63 -14.52 0.75
N ASP A 288 22.71 -15.35 1.78
CA ASP A 288 21.87 -16.55 1.92
C ASP A 288 20.38 -16.20 1.99
N ILE A 289 20.01 -15.13 2.72
CA ILE A 289 18.62 -14.67 2.83
C ILE A 289 18.14 -14.19 1.46
N PHE A 290 18.91 -13.33 0.80
CA PHE A 290 18.51 -12.76 -0.49
C PHE A 290 18.50 -13.79 -1.62
N ASN A 291 19.38 -14.79 -1.59
CA ASN A 291 19.36 -15.92 -2.51
C ASN A 291 18.07 -16.75 -2.38
N GLU A 292 17.55 -16.94 -1.16
CA GLU A 292 16.24 -17.60 -0.97
C GLU A 292 15.08 -16.69 -1.43
N LEU A 293 15.09 -15.40 -1.05
CA LEU A 293 14.05 -14.45 -1.49
C LEU A 293 14.01 -14.28 -3.03
N ALA A 294 15.15 -14.45 -3.70
CA ALA A 294 15.26 -14.39 -5.15
C ALA A 294 14.57 -15.56 -5.87
N LYS A 295 14.33 -16.69 -5.19
CA LYS A 295 13.67 -17.88 -5.75
C LYS A 295 12.15 -17.71 -5.77
N GLU A 296 11.58 -17.32 -4.63
CA GLU A 296 10.13 -17.21 -4.45
C GLU A 296 9.79 -16.29 -3.28
N GLN A 297 8.55 -15.82 -3.22
CA GLN A 297 8.00 -15.17 -2.02
C GLN A 297 7.00 -16.10 -1.34
N LYS A 298 7.08 -16.21 -0.01
CA LYS A 298 6.15 -16.99 0.81
C LYS A 298 5.73 -16.22 2.06
N PRO A 299 5.16 -15.00 1.92
CA PRO A 299 4.77 -14.20 3.07
C PRO A 299 3.65 -14.91 3.85
N LYS A 300 3.70 -14.78 5.18
CA LYS A 300 2.67 -15.32 6.08
C LYS A 300 1.53 -14.33 6.31
N PHE A 301 1.74 -13.07 5.97
CA PHE A 301 0.81 -11.97 6.20
C PHE A 301 0.43 -11.26 4.91
N LEU A 302 -0.86 -10.97 4.77
CA LEU A 302 -1.36 -9.79 4.05
C LEU A 302 -1.60 -8.69 5.09
N VAL A 303 -0.98 -7.53 4.91
CA VAL A 303 -1.15 -6.38 5.82
C VAL A 303 -1.80 -5.22 5.08
N PHE A 304 -2.95 -4.76 5.55
CA PHE A 304 -3.53 -3.47 5.19
C PHE A 304 -3.08 -2.42 6.20
N ALA A 305 -2.42 -1.36 5.72
CA ALA A 305 -2.00 -0.23 6.54
C ALA A 305 -2.25 1.08 5.81
N CYS A 306 -2.31 2.19 6.56
CA CYS A 306 -2.58 3.49 5.96
C CYS A 306 -1.37 3.91 5.12
N SER A 307 -1.55 4.74 4.08
CA SER A 307 -0.44 5.34 3.32
C SER A 307 0.38 6.36 4.11
N ASP A 308 -0.13 6.82 5.26
CA ASP A 308 0.49 7.79 6.18
C ASP A 308 1.97 7.47 6.45
N SER A 309 2.83 8.50 6.36
CA SER A 309 4.28 8.30 6.41
C SER A 309 4.79 7.84 7.78
N ARG A 310 3.98 7.97 8.84
CA ARG A 310 4.36 7.70 10.23
C ARG A 310 4.13 6.26 10.68
N VAL A 311 3.48 5.43 9.86
CA VAL A 311 2.90 4.15 10.31
C VAL A 311 3.28 2.95 9.43
N SER A 312 4.46 2.99 8.80
CA SER A 312 4.93 1.86 7.97
C SER A 312 5.01 0.56 8.79
N PRO A 313 4.26 -0.51 8.43
CA PRO A 313 4.31 -1.77 9.17
C PRO A 313 5.69 -2.42 9.16
N SER A 314 6.49 -2.16 8.11
CA SER A 314 7.88 -2.59 8.07
C SER A 314 8.68 -2.06 9.24
N HIS A 315 8.41 -0.84 9.71
CA HIS A 315 9.04 -0.28 10.90
C HIS A 315 8.32 -0.71 12.17
N VAL A 316 7.03 -0.38 12.26
CA VAL A 316 6.24 -0.48 13.51
C VAL A 316 6.14 -1.93 14.00
N LEU A 317 6.01 -2.90 13.10
CA LEU A 317 5.90 -4.33 13.42
C LEU A 317 7.15 -5.11 13.04
N ASP A 318 8.22 -4.40 12.68
CA ASP A 318 9.51 -4.97 12.28
C ASP A 318 9.38 -6.12 11.26
N PHE A 319 8.56 -5.90 10.23
CA PHE A 319 8.49 -6.84 9.10
C PHE A 319 9.74 -6.71 8.23
N HIS A 320 10.42 -7.83 8.06
CA HIS A 320 11.55 -8.01 7.16
C HIS A 320 11.07 -8.30 5.73
N LEU A 321 11.98 -8.17 4.77
CA LEU A 321 11.72 -8.52 3.38
C LEU A 321 11.36 -10.01 3.28
N GLY A 322 10.24 -10.31 2.61
CA GLY A 322 9.69 -11.65 2.44
C GLY A 322 8.58 -12.04 3.43
N GLU A 323 8.38 -11.31 4.53
CA GLU A 323 7.45 -11.73 5.60
C GLU A 323 5.99 -11.30 5.35
N ALA A 324 5.78 -10.11 4.78
CA ALA A 324 4.46 -9.51 4.63
C ALA A 324 4.23 -8.95 3.23
N PHE A 325 3.20 -9.46 2.55
CA PHE A 325 2.60 -8.82 1.38
C PHE A 325 1.75 -7.64 1.86
N MET A 326 1.95 -6.44 1.32
CA MET A 326 1.36 -5.23 1.91
C MET A 326 0.46 -4.47 0.93
N ALA A 327 -0.71 -4.09 1.43
CA ALA A 327 -1.61 -3.13 0.83
C ALA A 327 -1.51 -1.83 1.63
N ARG A 328 -1.23 -0.70 0.95
CA ARG A 328 -1.25 0.62 1.60
C ARG A 328 -2.10 1.61 0.84
N ASN A 329 -3.13 2.14 1.51
CA ASN A 329 -4.08 3.10 0.97
C ASN A 329 -4.54 4.11 2.05
N ILE A 330 -5.38 5.09 1.66
CA ILE A 330 -5.91 6.07 2.61
C ILE A 330 -6.78 5.38 3.66
N GLY A 331 -6.39 5.51 4.93
CA GLY A 331 -7.16 5.02 6.07
C GLY A 331 -7.20 3.50 6.24
N ASN A 332 -6.25 2.76 5.64
CA ASN A 332 -6.14 1.29 5.74
C ASN A 332 -7.49 0.57 5.48
N LEU A 333 -8.27 1.10 4.55
CA LEU A 333 -9.64 0.66 4.32
C LEU A 333 -9.66 -0.55 3.41
N VAL A 334 -10.49 -1.53 3.79
CA VAL A 334 -10.86 -2.64 2.93
C VAL A 334 -12.31 -2.45 2.51
N PRO A 335 -12.61 -2.18 1.22
CA PRO A 335 -13.97 -2.16 0.73
C PRO A 335 -14.56 -3.57 0.61
N ALA A 336 -15.88 -3.66 0.59
CA ALA A 336 -16.58 -4.88 0.22
C ALA A 336 -16.29 -5.31 -1.22
N PHE A 337 -16.44 -6.60 -1.51
CA PHE A 337 -16.22 -7.22 -2.83
C PHE A 337 -16.97 -6.44 -3.92
N ASN A 338 -16.22 -5.82 -4.84
CA ASN A 338 -16.77 -5.13 -6.00
C ASN A 338 -15.73 -5.05 -7.12
N GLN A 339 -15.90 -5.88 -8.14
CA GLN A 339 -14.98 -5.96 -9.29
C GLN A 339 -14.92 -4.68 -10.12
N LEU A 340 -16.00 -3.88 -10.15
CA LEU A 340 -16.05 -2.66 -10.96
C LEU A 340 -15.34 -1.48 -10.30
N ARG A 341 -15.37 -1.40 -8.97
CA ARG A 341 -15.00 -0.18 -8.23
C ARG A 341 -13.71 -0.32 -7.42
N TYR A 342 -13.40 -1.52 -6.96
CA TYR A 342 -12.32 -1.78 -5.99
C TYR A 342 -11.36 -2.86 -6.50
N SER A 343 -11.05 -2.79 -7.79
CA SER A 343 -10.19 -3.75 -8.48
C SER A 343 -8.79 -3.87 -7.85
N ASP A 344 -8.22 -2.77 -7.33
CA ASP A 344 -6.93 -2.76 -6.64
C ASP A 344 -6.94 -3.65 -5.38
N VAL A 345 -7.77 -3.28 -4.38
CA VAL A 345 -7.86 -4.03 -3.12
C VAL A 345 -8.31 -5.47 -3.34
N GLY A 346 -9.29 -5.70 -4.23
CA GLY A 346 -9.73 -7.05 -4.57
C GLY A 346 -8.60 -7.90 -5.15
N ALA A 347 -7.77 -7.34 -6.04
CA ALA A 347 -6.64 -8.05 -6.62
C ALA A 347 -5.58 -8.40 -5.57
N MET A 348 -5.28 -7.50 -4.62
CA MET A 348 -4.36 -7.76 -3.52
C MET A 348 -4.84 -8.91 -2.62
N ILE A 349 -6.11 -8.90 -2.21
CA ILE A 349 -6.67 -9.97 -1.36
C ILE A 349 -6.68 -11.29 -2.12
N GLU A 350 -7.16 -11.27 -3.37
CA GLU A 350 -7.21 -12.46 -4.22
C GLU A 350 -5.82 -13.08 -4.40
N TYR A 351 -4.83 -12.27 -4.76
CA TYR A 351 -3.47 -12.76 -4.98
C TYR A 351 -2.86 -13.31 -3.69
N ALA A 352 -2.98 -12.58 -2.58
CA ALA A 352 -2.41 -13.02 -1.30
C ALA A 352 -3.06 -14.33 -0.81
N VAL A 353 -4.38 -14.44 -0.86
CA VAL A 353 -5.11 -15.61 -0.31
C VAL A 353 -5.11 -16.79 -1.30
N SER A 354 -5.40 -16.54 -2.57
CA SER A 354 -5.59 -17.60 -3.57
C SER A 354 -4.29 -18.04 -4.22
N HIS A 355 -3.29 -17.17 -4.35
CA HIS A 355 -2.01 -17.51 -4.98
C HIS A 355 -0.89 -17.70 -3.94
N LEU A 356 -0.61 -16.71 -3.09
CA LEU A 356 0.49 -16.79 -2.10
C LEU A 356 0.17 -17.65 -0.88
N LYS A 357 -1.13 -17.92 -0.63
CA LYS A 357 -1.61 -18.69 0.51
C LYS A 357 -1.16 -18.10 1.85
N VAL A 358 -1.28 -16.78 2.00
CA VAL A 358 -1.06 -16.13 3.31
C VAL A 358 -1.97 -16.75 4.36
N GLU A 359 -1.48 -16.82 5.59
CA GLU A 359 -2.19 -17.44 6.71
C GLU A 359 -2.91 -16.39 7.57
N ASN A 360 -2.55 -15.12 7.40
CA ASN A 360 -3.01 -14.02 8.25
C ASN A 360 -3.33 -12.79 7.40
N ILE A 361 -4.50 -12.19 7.64
CA ILE A 361 -4.79 -10.82 7.19
C ILE A 361 -4.83 -9.92 8.41
N LEU A 362 -3.94 -8.92 8.45
CA LEU A 362 -3.91 -7.87 9.47
C LEU A 362 -4.41 -6.56 8.85
N VAL A 363 -5.45 -5.96 9.44
CA VAL A 363 -5.86 -4.58 9.14
C VAL A 363 -5.38 -3.68 10.27
N MET A 364 -4.39 -2.83 9.97
CA MET A 364 -3.70 -1.97 10.93
C MET A 364 -4.16 -0.52 10.80
N GLY A 365 -5.03 -0.10 11.71
CA GLY A 365 -5.39 1.30 11.95
C GLY A 365 -4.31 2.04 12.73
N HIS A 366 -4.47 3.35 12.89
CA HIS A 366 -3.56 4.16 13.67
C HIS A 366 -4.20 5.44 14.22
N SER A 367 -3.58 6.02 15.25
CA SER A 367 -3.96 7.32 15.82
C SER A 367 -3.83 8.46 14.83
N LYS A 368 -4.67 9.51 14.96
CA LYS A 368 -4.61 10.75 14.17
C LYS A 368 -4.57 10.47 12.66
N CYS A 369 -5.43 9.55 12.20
CA CYS A 369 -5.50 9.18 10.79
C CYS A 369 -6.23 10.25 9.97
N GLY A 370 -5.51 10.95 9.09
CA GLY A 370 -6.08 12.02 8.27
C GLY A 370 -7.22 11.56 7.34
N GLY A 371 -7.22 10.30 6.90
CA GLY A 371 -8.35 9.72 6.15
C GLY A 371 -9.62 9.56 6.99
N ILE A 372 -9.47 9.11 8.24
CA ILE A 372 -10.59 8.96 9.18
C ILE A 372 -11.07 10.32 9.70
N GLU A 373 -10.15 11.25 9.97
CA GLU A 373 -10.49 12.64 10.27
C GLU A 373 -11.34 13.24 9.14
N ARG A 374 -10.89 13.09 7.88
CA ARG A 374 -11.66 13.57 6.73
C ARG A 374 -13.03 12.91 6.61
N LEU A 375 -13.13 11.60 6.85
CA LEU A 375 -14.41 10.90 6.93
C LEU A 375 -15.33 11.56 7.96
N MET A 376 -14.83 11.85 9.17
CA MET A 376 -15.61 12.43 10.26
C MET A 376 -16.11 13.84 9.92
N GLU A 377 -15.33 14.61 9.18
CA GLU A 377 -15.67 15.94 8.65
C GLU A 377 -16.66 15.92 7.47
N LEU A 378 -16.83 14.79 6.77
CA LEU A 378 -17.73 14.75 5.60
C LEU A 378 -19.13 15.30 5.95
N PRO A 379 -19.64 16.28 5.19
CA PRO A 379 -20.93 16.88 5.45
C PRO A 379 -22.08 15.91 5.11
N GLY A 380 -23.22 16.09 5.77
CA GLY A 380 -24.41 15.24 5.56
C GLY A 380 -25.21 15.57 4.30
N ASP A 381 -24.87 16.67 3.62
CA ASP A 381 -25.56 17.17 2.42
C ASP A 381 -25.01 16.59 1.11
N GLY A 382 -23.96 15.77 1.17
CA GLY A 382 -23.32 15.15 0.02
C GLY A 382 -22.31 16.03 -0.71
N SER A 383 -22.02 17.25 -0.23
CA SER A 383 -20.96 18.09 -0.81
C SER A 383 -19.58 17.44 -0.64
N THR A 384 -18.71 17.66 -1.62
CA THR A 384 -17.36 17.11 -1.67
C THR A 384 -16.33 18.23 -1.82
N LYS A 385 -15.21 18.09 -1.12
CA LYS A 385 -14.02 18.96 -1.19
C LYS A 385 -12.95 18.36 -2.10
N PHE A 386 -12.89 17.04 -2.16
CA PHE A 386 -11.90 16.25 -2.88
C PHE A 386 -12.58 15.35 -3.91
N ASP A 387 -11.95 15.15 -5.05
CA ASP A 387 -12.43 14.34 -6.18
C ASP A 387 -12.47 12.84 -5.84
N PHE A 388 -11.44 12.34 -5.16
CA PHE A 388 -11.26 10.92 -4.84
C PHE A 388 -11.27 10.66 -3.35
N VAL A 389 -10.62 11.49 -2.53
CA VAL A 389 -10.50 11.24 -1.08
C VAL A 389 -11.88 11.14 -0.43
N ASP A 390 -12.79 12.06 -0.77
CA ASP A 390 -14.14 12.07 -0.19
C ASP A 390 -14.99 10.88 -0.65
N ASP A 391 -14.77 10.37 -1.86
CA ASP A 391 -15.45 9.18 -2.36
C ASP A 391 -14.89 7.90 -1.73
N TRP A 392 -13.57 7.82 -1.60
CA TRP A 392 -12.86 6.67 -1.03
C TRP A 392 -13.21 6.47 0.45
N VAL A 393 -13.07 7.51 1.27
CA VAL A 393 -13.29 7.36 2.72
C VAL A 393 -14.75 7.02 3.06
N LYS A 394 -15.69 7.19 2.13
CA LYS A 394 -17.10 6.78 2.32
C LYS A 394 -17.28 5.28 2.51
N ILE A 395 -16.29 4.46 2.15
CA ILE A 395 -16.24 3.03 2.53
C ILE A 395 -16.50 2.87 4.04
N ALA A 396 -16.00 3.81 4.86
CA ALA A 396 -16.13 3.81 6.31
C ALA A 396 -17.30 4.64 6.87
N LEU A 397 -18.26 5.07 6.05
CA LEU A 397 -19.49 5.73 6.52
C LEU A 397 -20.24 4.93 7.62
N PRO A 398 -20.39 3.59 7.52
CA PRO A 398 -21.04 2.83 8.59
C PRO A 398 -20.33 2.97 9.95
N ALA A 399 -18.99 3.02 9.96
CA ALA A 399 -18.20 3.24 11.17
C ALA A 399 -18.47 4.62 11.77
N LYS A 400 -18.45 5.67 10.94
CA LYS A 400 -18.81 7.05 11.34
C LYS A 400 -20.21 7.12 11.96
N ILE A 401 -21.21 6.51 11.31
CA ILE A 401 -22.60 6.51 11.78
C ILE A 401 -22.70 5.83 13.15
N LYS A 402 -22.09 4.65 13.30
CA LYS A 402 -22.08 3.90 14.56
C LYS A 402 -21.42 4.70 15.68
N VAL A 403 -20.24 5.27 15.43
CA VAL A 403 -19.50 6.05 16.44
C VAL A 403 -20.25 7.30 16.86
N LYS A 404 -20.83 8.06 15.92
CA LYS A 404 -21.64 9.25 16.26
C LYS A 404 -22.88 8.89 17.08
N ALA A 405 -23.50 7.75 16.81
CA ALA A 405 -24.66 7.27 17.56
C ALA A 405 -24.29 6.78 18.97
N GLN A 406 -23.17 6.07 19.13
CA GLN A 406 -22.73 5.53 20.41
C GLN A 406 -22.05 6.56 21.32
N TYR A 407 -21.35 7.53 20.74
CA TYR A 407 -20.54 8.51 21.45
C TYR A 407 -20.92 9.97 21.14
N PRO A 408 -22.21 10.36 21.19
CA PRO A 408 -22.64 11.71 20.79
C PRO A 408 -22.09 12.81 21.73
N HIS A 409 -21.65 12.44 22.93
CA HIS A 409 -21.14 13.33 23.97
C HIS A 409 -19.63 13.57 23.91
N LEU A 410 -18.89 12.81 23.10
CA LEU A 410 -17.45 12.98 22.94
C LEU A 410 -17.13 14.13 21.98
N SER A 411 -15.97 14.77 22.17
CA SER A 411 -15.47 15.77 21.23
C SER A 411 -15.19 15.15 19.85
N PRO A 412 -15.18 15.94 18.77
CA PRO A 412 -14.90 15.44 17.42
C PRO A 412 -13.61 14.61 17.32
N GLU A 413 -12.55 15.03 18.01
CA GLU A 413 -11.25 14.36 18.02
C GLU A 413 -11.35 12.99 18.69
N LYS A 414 -12.06 12.91 19.82
CA LYS A 414 -12.31 11.64 20.53
C LYS A 414 -13.23 10.71 19.74
N GLN A 415 -14.19 11.26 18.98
CA GLN A 415 -14.99 10.48 18.06
C GLN A 415 -14.15 9.94 16.90
N ALA A 416 -13.23 10.75 16.34
CA ALA A 416 -12.31 10.29 15.30
C ALA A 416 -11.43 9.13 15.80
N ALA A 417 -10.86 9.24 17.00
CA ALA A 417 -10.09 8.15 17.62
C ALA A 417 -10.91 6.85 17.79
N LYS A 418 -12.20 6.96 18.16
CA LYS A 418 -13.10 5.80 18.20
C LYS A 418 -13.42 5.26 16.80
N CYS A 419 -13.51 6.14 15.80
CA CYS A 419 -13.77 5.79 14.41
C CYS A 419 -12.58 5.08 13.75
N GLU A 420 -11.35 5.36 14.16
CA GLU A 420 -10.15 4.65 13.66
C GLU A 420 -10.25 3.14 13.95
N ARG A 421 -10.54 2.76 15.20
CA ARG A 421 -10.75 1.35 15.58
C ARG A 421 -12.00 0.75 14.91
N GLU A 422 -13.09 1.51 14.82
CA GLU A 422 -14.31 1.00 14.19
C GLU A 422 -14.16 0.81 12.66
N ALA A 423 -13.38 1.64 11.99
CA ALA A 423 -13.07 1.48 10.57
C ALA A 423 -12.24 0.22 10.29
N VAL A 424 -11.35 -0.16 11.22
CA VAL A 424 -10.65 -1.46 11.19
C VAL A 424 -11.66 -2.60 11.29
N ASN A 425 -12.60 -2.56 12.24
CA ASN A 425 -13.63 -3.59 12.40
C ASN A 425 -14.55 -3.71 11.18
N LEU A 426 -14.93 -2.59 10.58
CA LEU A 426 -15.71 -2.57 9.35
C LEU A 426 -14.91 -3.18 8.19
N SER A 427 -13.63 -2.86 8.06
CA SER A 427 -12.75 -3.42 7.04
C SER A 427 -12.58 -4.94 7.20
N LEU A 428 -12.45 -5.43 8.44
CA LEU A 428 -12.46 -6.86 8.77
C LEU A 428 -13.78 -7.53 8.40
N SER A 429 -14.90 -6.84 8.62
CA SER A 429 -16.23 -7.31 8.21
C SER A 429 -16.36 -7.35 6.68
N ASN A 430 -15.83 -6.35 5.97
CA ASN A 430 -15.81 -6.30 4.51
C ASN A 430 -14.97 -7.43 3.91
N LEU A 431 -13.88 -7.87 4.57
CA LEU A 431 -13.13 -9.06 4.15
C LEU A 431 -14.00 -10.32 4.08
N LEU A 432 -15.05 -10.42 4.90
CA LEU A 432 -16.00 -11.54 4.82
C LEU A 432 -16.85 -11.52 3.55
N THR A 433 -16.87 -10.45 2.77
CA THR A 433 -17.59 -10.42 1.48
C THR A 433 -16.81 -11.08 0.35
N TYR A 434 -15.55 -11.45 0.58
CA TYR A 434 -14.68 -12.11 -0.40
C TYR A 434 -14.76 -13.64 -0.25
N PRO A 435 -15.22 -14.39 -1.27
CA PRO A 435 -15.48 -15.84 -1.13
C PRO A 435 -14.26 -16.66 -0.71
N TYR A 436 -13.07 -16.33 -1.21
CA TYR A 436 -11.83 -17.03 -0.85
C TYR A 436 -11.35 -16.72 0.58
N VAL A 437 -11.71 -15.56 1.14
CA VAL A 437 -11.47 -15.26 2.56
C VAL A 437 -12.40 -16.10 3.43
N GLN A 438 -13.70 -16.15 3.12
CA GLN A 438 -14.65 -17.01 3.82
C GLN A 438 -14.19 -18.47 3.83
N LYS A 439 -13.81 -18.99 2.65
CA LYS A 439 -13.29 -20.35 2.51
C LYS A 439 -12.00 -20.57 3.31
N GLY A 440 -11.12 -19.58 3.38
CA GLY A 440 -9.91 -19.66 4.20
C GLY A 440 -10.23 -19.77 5.70
N LEU A 441 -11.22 -19.00 6.18
CA LEU A 441 -11.67 -19.04 7.58
C LEU A 441 -12.38 -20.37 7.91
N GLU A 442 -13.27 -20.84 7.04
CA GLU A 442 -13.96 -22.13 7.19
C GLU A 442 -12.98 -23.31 7.29
N ASN A 443 -11.93 -23.29 6.46
CA ASN A 443 -10.90 -24.32 6.46
C ASN A 443 -9.83 -24.13 7.55
N LYS A 444 -9.92 -23.05 8.35
CA LYS A 444 -8.91 -22.67 9.36
C LYS A 444 -7.50 -22.53 8.78
N THR A 445 -7.40 -22.08 7.53
CA THR A 445 -6.11 -21.78 6.87
C THR A 445 -5.82 -20.29 6.83
N LEU A 446 -6.76 -19.46 7.29
CA LEU A 446 -6.66 -18.00 7.29
C LEU A 446 -7.25 -17.46 8.59
N ALA A 447 -6.57 -16.49 9.20
CA ALA A 447 -7.05 -15.74 10.35
C ALA A 447 -7.11 -14.23 10.06
N LEU A 448 -8.16 -13.56 10.56
CA LEU A 448 -8.35 -12.12 10.43
C LEU A 448 -8.02 -11.42 11.75
N ARG A 449 -7.19 -10.38 11.70
CA ARG A 449 -6.76 -9.61 12.88
C ARG A 449 -6.88 -8.12 12.65
N GLY A 450 -7.34 -7.40 13.67
CA GLY A 450 -7.30 -5.95 13.71
C GLY A 450 -6.15 -5.47 14.57
N GLY A 451 -5.50 -4.40 14.17
CA GLY A 451 -4.53 -3.70 14.99
C GLY A 451 -4.76 -2.20 14.98
N HIS A 452 -4.33 -1.51 16.03
CA HIS A 452 -4.33 -0.05 16.10
C HIS A 452 -3.02 0.43 16.72
N TYR A 453 -2.24 1.18 15.94
CA TYR A 453 -1.00 1.80 16.41
C TYR A 453 -1.26 3.25 16.85
N ASP A 454 -1.14 3.50 18.15
CA ASP A 454 -1.10 4.85 18.69
C ASP A 454 0.37 5.33 18.69
N PHE A 455 0.72 6.14 17.69
CA PHE A 455 2.06 6.72 17.59
C PHE A 455 2.27 7.93 18.50
N VAL A 456 1.22 8.44 19.14
CA VAL A 456 1.34 9.52 20.14
C VAL A 456 1.80 8.91 21.46
N GLU A 457 1.16 7.81 21.87
CA GLU A 457 1.45 7.13 23.13
C GLU A 457 2.48 6.00 22.99
N GLY A 458 2.84 5.63 21.75
CA GLY A 458 3.71 4.49 21.46
C GLY A 458 3.09 3.16 21.89
N LYS A 459 1.80 2.94 21.61
CA LYS A 459 1.06 1.72 21.99
C LYS A 459 0.51 1.00 20.76
N PHE A 460 0.38 -0.32 20.86
CA PHE A 460 -0.22 -1.13 19.81
C PHE A 460 -1.29 -2.04 20.40
N GLU A 461 -2.53 -1.85 19.96
CA GLU A 461 -3.63 -2.77 20.25
C GLU A 461 -3.69 -3.84 19.15
N LEU A 462 -3.90 -5.10 19.52
CA LEU A 462 -4.07 -6.22 18.60
C LEU A 462 -5.26 -7.06 19.05
N TRP A 463 -6.15 -7.42 18.13
CA TRP A 463 -7.28 -8.31 18.41
C TRP A 463 -7.55 -9.26 17.25
N GLU A 464 -8.09 -10.44 17.58
CA GLU A 464 -8.54 -11.41 16.60
C GLU A 464 -10.01 -11.16 16.23
N PHE A 465 -10.31 -11.21 14.93
CA PHE A 465 -11.67 -11.06 14.43
C PHE A 465 -12.33 -12.42 14.26
N LYS A 466 -13.13 -12.81 15.26
CA LYS A 466 -13.90 -14.06 15.24
C LYS A 466 -15.16 -13.88 14.38
N ALA A 467 -15.10 -14.34 13.14
CA ALA A 467 -16.25 -14.32 12.24
C ALA A 467 -17.36 -15.26 12.75
N VAL A 468 -18.58 -14.75 12.94
CA VAL A 468 -19.77 -15.58 13.11
C VAL A 468 -20.25 -16.00 11.73
N LEU A 469 -19.72 -17.10 11.21
CA LEU A 469 -20.17 -17.66 9.94
C LEU A 469 -21.52 -18.36 10.16
N THR A 470 -22.61 -17.74 9.71
CA THR A 470 -23.91 -18.40 9.67
C THR A 470 -23.92 -19.43 8.53
N PRO A 471 -24.31 -20.69 8.79
CA PRO A 471 -24.40 -21.69 7.73
C PRO A 471 -25.35 -21.20 6.64
N THR A 472 -24.94 -21.33 5.37
CA THR A 472 -25.77 -20.98 4.23
C THR A 472 -27.10 -21.74 4.33
N ILE A 473 -28.22 -21.02 4.32
CA ILE A 473 -29.55 -21.65 4.26
C ILE A 473 -29.63 -22.43 2.95
N LYS A 474 -29.57 -23.76 3.04
CA LYS A 474 -29.82 -24.64 1.89
C LYS A 474 -31.30 -24.54 1.56
N ILE A 475 -31.64 -23.76 0.52
CA ILE A 475 -32.98 -23.81 -0.08
C ILE A 475 -33.06 -25.15 -0.82
N PRO A 476 -33.93 -26.09 -0.41
CA PRO A 476 -34.09 -27.34 -1.14
C PRO A 476 -34.58 -27.05 -2.57
N PRO A 477 -34.14 -27.83 -3.58
CA PRO A 477 -34.57 -27.63 -4.95
C PRO A 477 -36.10 -27.65 -5.01
N SER A 478 -36.68 -26.61 -5.63
CA SER A 478 -38.12 -26.50 -5.80
C SER A 478 -38.61 -27.66 -6.65
N ASN A 479 -39.50 -28.47 -6.09
CA ASN A 479 -40.27 -29.47 -6.83
C ASN A 479 -41.28 -28.76 -7.73
N PHE A 480 -40.84 -28.09 -8.79
CA PHE A 480 -41.71 -27.76 -9.91
C PHE A 480 -41.99 -29.05 -10.67
N ARG A 481 -43.04 -29.77 -10.24
CA ARG A 481 -43.70 -30.75 -11.10
C ARG A 481 -44.32 -29.99 -12.26
N SER A 482 -43.82 -30.23 -13.46
CA SER A 482 -44.52 -29.88 -14.70
C SER A 482 -45.85 -30.65 -14.72
N SER A 483 -46.96 -29.93 -14.57
CA SER A 483 -48.31 -30.42 -14.85
C SER A 483 -48.75 -29.98 -16.24
#